data_AF-A0A7S4BYD9-F1
#
_entry.id   AF-A0A7S4BYD9-F1
#
_cell.length_a   1.000
_cell.length_b   1.000
_cell.length_c   1.000
_cell.angle_alpha   90.00
_cell.angle_beta   90.00
_cell.angle_gamma   90.00
#
_symmetry.space_group_name_H-M   'P 1'
#
loop_
_entity.id
_entity.type
_entity.pdbx_description
1 polymer ?
#
loop_
_entity_poly.entity_id
_entity_poly.type
_entity_poly.pdbx_seq_one_letter_code
_entity_poly.pdbx_strand_id
1 'polypeptide(L)'
;GMIDRGADISPISQYPFEKEILFAPYTGVEMIEEQVNGSVLLSKSRFSVNLKSLTLEQNFAKRLKLLKDMAADMQLEVRGALREQIQVWQNAHQPRVGMVVLVEPAIRDFKMKAQAQVLIGTHAEFNNDTRFQQAVKEMIQLKERTRELKLHELLTIMADALQPAELVGSV
;
A
#
# COMPACT_ATOMS: atom_id res chain seq x y z
N GLY A 1 31.84 -8.06 -9.37
CA GLY A 1 31.75 -8.72 -8.05
C GLY A 1 31.65 -10.22 -8.28
N MET A 2 32.02 -11.05 -7.31
CA MET A 2 32.06 -12.53 -7.38
C MET A 2 30.74 -13.24 -7.76
N ILE A 3 29.66 -12.51 -8.06
CA ILE A 3 28.30 -13.07 -8.15
C ILE A 3 27.94 -13.57 -9.56
N ASP A 4 28.69 -13.17 -10.60
CA ASP A 4 28.32 -13.46 -12.01
C ASP A 4 28.98 -14.74 -12.58
N ARG A 5 29.68 -15.54 -11.76
CA ARG A 5 30.49 -16.67 -12.26
C ARG A 5 29.87 -18.06 -12.06
N GLY A 6 28.75 -18.16 -11.35
CA GLY A 6 28.17 -19.46 -10.97
C GLY A 6 29.10 -20.28 -10.07
N ALA A 7 28.64 -21.46 -9.66
CA ALA A 7 29.40 -22.44 -8.87
C ALA A 7 29.63 -23.71 -9.71
N ASP A 8 30.86 -24.20 -9.76
CA ASP A 8 31.17 -25.49 -10.38
C ASP A 8 30.67 -26.62 -9.46
N ILE A 9 29.66 -27.35 -9.91
CA ILE A 9 29.06 -28.47 -9.19
C ILE A 9 29.37 -29.82 -9.83
N SER A 10 30.25 -29.86 -10.83
CA SER A 10 30.71 -31.10 -11.48
C SER A 10 31.13 -32.19 -10.46
N PRO A 11 31.78 -31.89 -9.32
CA PRO A 11 32.14 -32.91 -8.32
C PRO A 11 30.96 -33.63 -7.64
N ILE A 12 29.76 -33.02 -7.66
CA ILE A 12 28.54 -33.52 -7.00
C ILE A 12 27.39 -33.71 -7.99
N SER A 13 27.64 -33.54 -9.29
CA SER A 13 26.61 -33.69 -10.33
C SER A 13 26.17 -35.15 -10.48
N GLN A 14 24.91 -35.34 -10.87
CA GLN A 14 24.41 -36.65 -11.28
C GLN A 14 24.94 -37.09 -12.66
N TYR A 15 25.62 -36.18 -13.38
CA TYR A 15 26.23 -36.42 -14.70
C TYR A 15 27.75 -36.22 -14.62
N PRO A 16 28.52 -37.23 -14.17
CA PRO A 16 29.94 -37.08 -13.82
C PRO A 16 30.87 -36.71 -14.98
N PHE A 17 30.39 -36.89 -16.22
CA PHE A 17 31.15 -36.61 -17.44
C PHE A 17 30.82 -35.25 -18.05
N GLU A 18 29.93 -34.49 -17.41
CA GLU A 18 29.52 -33.16 -17.85
C GLU A 18 30.06 -32.10 -16.89
N LYS A 19 30.56 -31.01 -17.46
CA LYS A 19 30.93 -29.84 -16.67
C LYS A 19 29.66 -29.05 -16.36
N GLU A 20 29.32 -28.94 -15.09
CA GLU A 20 28.08 -28.29 -14.66
C GLU A 20 28.37 -27.05 -13.81
N ILE A 21 27.87 -25.90 -14.27
CA ILE A 21 27.96 -24.63 -13.56
C ILE A 21 26.56 -24.22 -13.10
N LEU A 22 26.34 -24.21 -11.79
CA LEU A 22 25.08 -23.81 -11.18
C LEU A 22 25.07 -22.31 -10.87
N PHE A 23 24.08 -21.60 -11.36
CA PHE A 23 23.85 -20.20 -11.02
C PHE A 23 22.85 -20.05 -9.88
N ALA A 24 22.94 -18.96 -9.14
CA ALA A 24 21.99 -18.66 -8.07
C ALA A 24 20.58 -18.41 -8.64
N PRO A 25 19.51 -18.64 -7.85
CA PRO A 25 18.16 -18.21 -8.22
C PRO A 25 18.12 -16.73 -8.58
N TYR A 26 17.21 -16.36 -9.50
CA TYR A 26 17.07 -14.99 -10.03
C TYR A 26 18.30 -14.45 -10.78
N THR A 27 19.12 -15.34 -11.36
CA THR A 27 20.13 -14.93 -12.33
C THR A 27 19.43 -14.37 -13.58
N GLY A 28 19.65 -13.08 -13.86
CA GLY A 28 19.22 -12.44 -15.09
C GLY A 28 20.13 -12.84 -16.24
N VAL A 29 19.54 -13.16 -17.38
CA VAL A 29 20.26 -13.49 -18.62
C VAL A 29 19.92 -12.41 -19.65
N GLU A 30 20.94 -11.68 -20.08
CA GLU A 30 20.84 -10.64 -21.11
C GLU A 30 21.52 -11.14 -22.38
N MET A 31 20.78 -11.23 -23.48
CA MET A 31 21.35 -11.55 -24.79
C MET A 31 22.04 -10.31 -25.36
N ILE A 32 23.35 -10.41 -25.60
CA ILE A 32 24.18 -9.31 -26.10
C ILE A 32 24.30 -9.37 -27.61
N GLU A 33 24.49 -10.57 -28.16
CA GLU A 33 24.74 -10.78 -29.57
C GLU A 33 24.22 -12.16 -29.98
N GLU A 34 23.75 -12.27 -31.21
CA GLU A 34 23.29 -13.51 -31.82
C GLU A 34 23.90 -13.62 -33.22
N GLN A 35 24.45 -14.78 -33.53
CA GLN A 35 25.05 -15.07 -34.82
C GLN A 35 24.63 -16.46 -35.28
N VAL A 36 24.20 -16.57 -36.53
CA VAL A 36 23.96 -17.87 -37.17
C VAL A 36 25.21 -18.27 -37.97
N ASN A 37 25.73 -19.45 -37.69
CA ASN A 37 26.86 -20.05 -38.43
C ASN A 37 26.43 -21.42 -38.99
N GLY A 38 26.00 -21.43 -40.24
CA GLY A 38 25.47 -22.63 -40.90
C GLY A 38 24.21 -23.13 -40.18
N SER A 39 24.30 -24.31 -39.56
CA SER A 39 23.23 -24.93 -38.78
C SER A 39 23.32 -24.64 -37.27
N VAL A 40 24.24 -23.77 -36.83
CA VAL A 40 24.48 -23.46 -35.42
C VAL A 40 24.05 -22.03 -35.10
N LEU A 41 23.28 -21.86 -34.03
CA LEU A 41 22.97 -20.56 -33.44
C LEU A 41 23.92 -20.28 -32.29
N LEU A 42 24.75 -19.25 -32.41
CA LEU A 42 25.64 -18.78 -31.38
C LEU A 42 25.01 -17.55 -30.70
N SER A 43 24.74 -17.65 -29.40
CA SER A 43 24.29 -16.52 -28.60
C SER A 43 25.33 -16.16 -27.56
N LYS A 44 25.69 -14.88 -27.52
CA LYS A 44 26.53 -14.30 -26.48
C LYS A 44 25.62 -13.68 -25.44
N SER A 45 25.64 -14.22 -24.23
CA SER A 45 24.81 -13.76 -23.14
C SER A 45 25.64 -13.28 -21.95
N ARG A 46 25.15 -12.26 -21.26
CA ARG A 46 25.66 -11.81 -19.98
C ARG A 46 24.74 -12.33 -18.88
N PHE A 47 25.34 -12.99 -17.89
CA PHE A 47 24.66 -13.41 -16.68
C PHE A 47 24.88 -12.36 -15.60
N SER A 48 23.82 -12.00 -14.88
CA SER A 48 23.89 -11.08 -13.75
C SER A 48 23.07 -11.59 -12.58
N VAL A 49 23.65 -11.61 -11.40
CA VAL A 49 22.92 -11.98 -10.18
C VAL A 49 22.64 -10.72 -9.39
N ASN A 50 21.43 -10.18 -9.56
CA ASN A 50 20.99 -9.05 -8.75
C ASN A 50 20.24 -9.54 -7.51
N LEU A 51 20.97 -9.68 -6.40
CA LEU A 51 20.40 -10.04 -5.09
C LEU A 51 19.44 -8.98 -4.52
N LYS A 52 19.34 -7.80 -5.16
CA LYS A 52 18.35 -6.76 -4.82
C LYS A 52 17.14 -6.76 -5.75
N SER A 53 17.15 -7.57 -6.81
CA SER A 53 16.00 -7.68 -7.70
C SER A 53 14.93 -8.50 -7.01
N LEU A 54 13.72 -7.96 -7.00
CA LEU A 54 12.56 -8.65 -6.46
C LEU A 54 12.08 -9.71 -7.46
N THR A 55 11.44 -10.75 -6.94
CA THR A 55 10.76 -11.74 -7.78
C THR A 55 9.62 -11.10 -8.57
N LEU A 56 9.15 -11.74 -9.64
CA LEU A 56 7.99 -11.24 -10.39
C LEU A 56 6.78 -11.08 -9.48
N GLU A 57 6.52 -12.05 -8.62
CA GLU A 57 5.43 -12.06 -7.63
C GLU A 57 5.56 -10.89 -6.65
N GLN A 58 6.78 -10.64 -6.15
CA GLN A 58 7.07 -9.53 -5.27
C GLN A 58 6.89 -8.18 -5.99
N ASN A 59 7.26 -8.10 -7.27
CA ASN A 59 7.06 -6.90 -8.07
C ASN A 59 5.57 -6.63 -8.31
N PHE A 60 4.79 -7.69 -8.61
CA PHE A 60 3.35 -7.58 -8.76
C PHE A 60 2.64 -7.18 -7.46
N ALA A 61 3.16 -7.57 -6.30
CA ALA A 61 2.58 -7.21 -5.01
C ALA A 61 2.78 -5.73 -4.61
N LYS A 62 3.75 -5.02 -5.21
CA LYS A 62 4.14 -3.67 -4.78
C LYS A 62 3.00 -2.66 -4.85
N ARG A 63 2.23 -2.65 -5.93
CA ARG A 63 1.20 -1.63 -6.16
C ARG A 63 0.05 -1.76 -5.19
N LEU A 64 -0.44 -2.99 -4.95
CA LEU A 64 -1.44 -3.19 -3.91
C LEU A 64 -0.89 -2.88 -2.52
N LYS A 65 0.38 -3.23 -2.26
CA LYS A 65 1.03 -2.86 -0.99
C LYS A 65 1.05 -1.34 -0.79
N LEU A 66 1.48 -0.57 -1.80
CA LEU A 66 1.46 0.90 -1.76
C LEU A 66 0.07 1.45 -1.44
N LEU A 67 -0.99 0.93 -2.06
CA LEU A 67 -2.36 1.36 -1.77
C LEU A 67 -2.79 1.04 -0.33
N LYS A 68 -2.36 -0.10 0.22
CA LYS A 68 -2.62 -0.46 1.63
C LYS A 68 -1.88 0.45 2.59
N ASP A 69 -0.61 0.75 2.30
CA ASP A 69 0.22 1.65 3.10
C ASP A 69 -0.39 3.07 3.07
N MET A 70 -0.79 3.56 1.88
CA MET A 70 -1.51 4.83 1.74
C MET A 70 -2.80 4.87 2.56
N ALA A 71 -3.61 3.80 2.56
CA ALA A 71 -4.82 3.75 3.37
C ALA A 71 -4.52 3.85 4.88
N ALA A 72 -3.43 3.24 5.35
CA ALA A 72 -3.02 3.33 6.75
C ALA A 72 -2.55 4.75 7.11
N ASP A 73 -1.78 5.39 6.24
CA ASP A 73 -1.32 6.77 6.45
C ASP A 73 -2.50 7.76 6.47
N MET A 74 -3.45 7.61 5.55
CA MET A 74 -4.65 8.44 5.52
C MET A 74 -5.55 8.26 6.75
N GLN A 75 -5.56 7.07 7.37
CA GLN A 75 -6.24 6.89 8.66
C GLN A 75 -5.60 7.74 9.76
N LEU A 76 -4.27 7.85 9.77
CA LEU A 76 -3.55 8.68 10.73
C LEU A 76 -3.83 10.17 10.48
N GLU A 77 -3.89 10.60 9.22
CA GLU A 77 -4.26 11.98 8.86
C GLU A 77 -5.68 12.34 9.32
N VAL A 78 -6.67 11.49 9.00
CA VAL A 78 -8.07 11.71 9.42
C VAL A 78 -8.17 11.75 10.95
N ARG A 79 -7.47 10.84 11.64
CA ARG A 79 -7.42 10.81 13.10
C ARG A 79 -6.83 12.11 13.67
N GLY A 80 -5.72 12.58 13.11
CA GLY A 80 -5.06 13.81 13.52
C GLY A 80 -5.96 15.03 13.34
N ALA A 81 -6.56 15.18 12.15
CA ALA A 81 -7.43 16.30 11.84
C ALA A 81 -8.67 16.37 12.76
N LEU A 82 -9.31 15.24 13.05
CA LEU A 82 -10.46 15.21 13.96
C LEU A 82 -10.05 15.54 15.40
N ARG A 83 -8.92 15.00 15.88
CA ARG A 83 -8.40 15.29 17.22
C ARG A 83 -8.04 16.76 17.40
N GLU A 84 -7.41 17.37 16.41
CA GLU A 84 -7.06 18.79 16.42
C GLU A 84 -8.31 19.67 16.57
N GLN A 85 -9.36 19.40 15.78
CA GLN A 85 -10.63 20.12 15.86
C GLN A 85 -11.31 19.96 17.23
N ILE A 86 -11.33 18.74 17.76
CA ILE A 86 -11.87 18.49 19.11
C ILE A 86 -11.07 19.27 20.16
N GLN A 87 -9.74 19.30 20.07
CA GLN A 87 -8.89 20.01 21.02
C GLN A 87 -9.12 21.52 20.97
N VAL A 88 -9.21 22.11 19.78
CA VAL A 88 -9.51 23.54 19.57
C VAL A 88 -10.83 23.89 20.25
N TRP A 89 -11.86 23.07 20.06
CA TRP A 89 -13.16 23.30 20.67
C TRP A 89 -13.15 23.13 22.19
N GLN A 90 -12.48 22.10 22.70
CA GLN A 90 -12.34 21.84 24.14
C GLN A 90 -11.67 23.00 24.89
N ASN A 91 -10.61 23.56 24.29
CA ASN A 91 -9.90 24.70 24.86
C ASN A 91 -10.78 25.95 24.94
N ALA A 92 -11.72 26.12 24.00
CA ALA A 92 -12.59 27.28 23.95
C ALA A 92 -13.83 27.18 24.86
N HIS A 93 -14.33 25.98 25.17
CA HIS A 93 -15.68 25.82 25.75
C HIS A 93 -15.78 24.99 27.05
N GLN A 94 -14.67 24.55 27.67
CA GLN A 94 -14.65 23.71 28.89
C GLN A 94 -15.80 22.67 28.96
N PRO A 95 -15.82 21.71 28.03
CA PRO A 95 -17.03 20.91 27.81
C PRO A 95 -17.29 19.89 28.92
N ARG A 96 -18.59 19.63 29.15
CA ARG A 96 -19.09 18.64 30.11
C ARG A 96 -19.07 17.18 29.60
N VAL A 97 -18.84 16.97 28.30
CA VAL A 97 -18.96 15.64 27.64
C VAL A 97 -17.65 15.25 26.97
N GLY A 98 -17.22 13.99 27.19
CA GLY A 98 -16.02 13.42 26.56
C GLY A 98 -16.19 13.20 25.06
N MET A 99 -15.74 14.15 24.24
CA MET A 99 -15.81 14.10 22.76
C MET A 99 -14.92 13.04 22.09
N VAL A 100 -14.18 12.23 22.86
CA VAL A 100 -13.26 11.19 22.35
C VAL A 100 -13.99 10.12 21.52
N VAL A 101 -15.31 10.01 21.64
CA VAL A 101 -16.13 8.93 21.07
C VAL A 101 -16.26 8.97 19.54
N LEU A 102 -15.92 10.08 18.87
CA LEU A 102 -16.21 10.25 17.43
C LEU A 102 -15.03 9.90 16.49
N VAL A 103 -13.81 9.84 17.01
CA VAL A 103 -12.62 9.61 16.18
C VAL A 103 -12.53 8.15 15.73
N GLU A 104 -12.70 7.18 16.64
CA GLU A 104 -12.54 5.76 16.28
C GLU A 104 -13.63 5.24 15.32
N PRO A 105 -14.92 5.61 15.44
CA PRO A 105 -15.93 5.29 14.44
C PRO A 105 -15.61 5.84 13.04
N ALA A 106 -15.02 7.04 12.95
CA ALA A 106 -14.60 7.63 11.69
C ALA A 106 -13.49 6.81 11.02
N ILE A 107 -12.48 6.40 11.79
CA ILE A 107 -11.39 5.55 11.29
C ILE A 107 -11.89 4.18 10.87
N ARG A 108 -12.84 3.61 11.63
CA ARG A 108 -13.48 2.34 11.29
C ARG A 108 -14.24 2.42 9.97
N ASP A 109 -15.03 3.47 9.79
CA ASP A 109 -15.78 3.72 8.55
C ASP A 109 -14.86 3.88 7.35
N PHE A 110 -13.81 4.71 7.48
CA PHE A 110 -12.79 4.86 6.44
C PHE A 110 -12.17 3.50 6.07
N LYS A 111 -11.71 2.73 7.06
CA LYS A 111 -11.08 1.43 6.85
C LYS A 111 -12.01 0.47 6.11
N MET A 112 -13.28 0.39 6.52
CA MET A 112 -14.27 -0.46 5.87
C MET A 112 -14.49 -0.04 4.41
N LYS A 113 -14.69 1.25 4.15
CA LYS A 113 -14.92 1.76 2.78
C LYS A 113 -13.68 1.60 1.90
N ALA A 114 -12.49 1.87 2.41
CA ALA A 114 -11.24 1.68 1.67
C ALA A 114 -11.09 0.22 1.23
N GLN A 115 -11.39 -0.72 2.13
CA GLN A 115 -11.31 -2.15 1.84
C GLN A 115 -12.42 -2.64 0.89
N ALA A 116 -13.62 -2.08 1.00
CA ALA A 116 -14.80 -2.48 0.24
C ALA A 116 -15.04 -1.67 -1.05
N GLN A 117 -14.20 -0.69 -1.38
CA GLN A 117 -14.40 0.15 -2.58
C GLN A 117 -13.11 0.30 -3.37
N VAL A 118 -12.00 0.55 -2.69
CA VAL A 118 -10.73 0.90 -3.36
C VAL A 118 -9.81 -0.31 -3.49
N LEU A 119 -9.68 -1.08 -2.42
CA LEU A 119 -8.75 -2.23 -2.33
C LEU A 119 -9.38 -3.55 -2.76
N ILE A 120 -10.51 -3.51 -3.47
CA ILE A 120 -11.10 -4.72 -4.08
C ILE A 120 -10.29 -5.07 -5.32
N GLY A 121 -9.61 -6.21 -5.24
CA GLY A 121 -8.94 -6.82 -6.38
C GLY A 121 -7.71 -7.63 -6.01
N THR A 122 -7.13 -8.29 -7.01
CA THR A 122 -5.90 -9.07 -6.91
C THR A 122 -4.66 -8.25 -7.23
N HIS A 123 -3.47 -8.76 -6.92
CA HIS A 123 -2.21 -8.12 -7.32
C HIS A 123 -2.15 -7.86 -8.83
N ALA A 124 -2.63 -8.80 -9.66
CA ALA A 124 -2.60 -8.67 -11.10
C ALA A 124 -3.40 -7.47 -11.61
N GLU A 125 -4.60 -7.25 -11.05
CA GLU A 125 -5.48 -6.15 -11.47
C GLU A 125 -4.87 -4.77 -11.16
N PHE A 126 -4.18 -4.62 -10.03
CA PHE A 126 -3.51 -3.37 -9.67
C PHE A 126 -2.19 -3.13 -10.42
N ASN A 127 -1.71 -4.09 -11.21
CA ASN A 127 -0.57 -3.85 -12.12
C ASN A 127 -0.99 -3.22 -13.45
N ASN A 128 -2.29 -3.05 -13.69
CA ASN A 128 -2.76 -2.17 -14.75
C ASN A 128 -2.63 -0.70 -14.30
N ASP A 129 -1.93 0.12 -15.10
CA ASP A 129 -1.67 1.54 -14.77
C ASP A 129 -2.96 2.34 -14.57
N THR A 130 -3.94 2.14 -15.44
CA THR A 130 -5.23 2.84 -15.36
C THR A 130 -5.98 2.45 -14.08
N ARG A 131 -6.04 1.15 -13.75
CA ARG A 131 -6.71 0.68 -12.53
C ARG A 131 -6.01 1.21 -11.28
N PHE A 132 -4.68 1.19 -11.26
CA PHE A 132 -3.90 1.70 -10.13
C PHE A 132 -4.12 3.20 -9.92
N GLN A 133 -4.01 4.01 -10.98
CA GLN A 133 -4.26 5.46 -10.90
C GLN A 133 -5.68 5.77 -10.45
N GLN A 134 -6.66 5.01 -10.93
CA GLN A 134 -8.05 5.15 -10.51
C GLN A 134 -8.21 4.85 -9.02
N ALA A 135 -7.61 3.76 -8.52
CA ALA A 135 -7.65 3.42 -7.10
C ALA A 135 -6.96 4.48 -6.22
N VAL A 136 -5.85 5.07 -6.67
CA VAL A 136 -5.20 6.19 -5.98
C VAL A 136 -6.16 7.39 -5.85
N LYS A 137 -6.84 7.77 -6.94
CA LYS A 137 -7.82 8.87 -6.93
C LYS A 137 -8.99 8.59 -6.00
N GLU A 138 -9.54 7.37 -6.08
CA GLU A 138 -10.65 6.92 -5.22
C GLU A 138 -10.26 6.96 -3.74
N MET A 139 -9.03 6.57 -3.39
CA MET A 139 -8.53 6.62 -2.02
C MET A 139 -8.48 8.06 -1.48
N ILE A 140 -7.95 8.99 -2.29
CA ILE A 140 -7.86 10.41 -1.91
C ILE A 140 -9.26 11.01 -1.73
N GLN A 141 -10.18 10.74 -2.66
CA GLN A 141 -11.57 11.20 -2.57
C GLN A 141 -12.29 10.64 -1.36
N LEU A 142 -12.08 9.36 -1.04
CA LEU A 142 -12.65 8.72 0.13
C LEU A 142 -12.16 9.40 1.41
N LYS A 143 -10.87 9.75 1.49
CA LYS A 143 -10.29 10.47 2.65
C LYS A 143 -11.00 11.80 2.87
N GLU A 144 -11.08 12.64 1.83
CA GLU A 144 -11.71 13.95 1.95
C GLU A 144 -13.19 13.82 2.32
N ARG A 145 -13.93 12.90 1.69
CA ARG A 145 -15.34 12.67 2.02
C ARG A 145 -15.55 12.21 3.46
N THR A 146 -14.74 11.27 3.96
CA THR A 146 -14.84 10.83 5.35
C THR A 146 -14.50 11.96 6.32
N ARG A 147 -13.47 12.75 6.02
CA ARG A 147 -13.09 13.90 6.83
C ARG A 147 -14.22 14.94 6.90
N GLU A 148 -14.79 15.33 5.76
CA GLU A 148 -15.87 16.33 5.69
C GLU A 148 -17.12 15.88 6.43
N LEU A 149 -17.58 14.64 6.19
CA LEU A 149 -18.76 14.09 6.86
C LEU A 149 -18.58 14.06 8.38
N LYS A 150 -17.41 13.64 8.85
CA LYS A 150 -17.13 13.50 10.28
C LYS A 150 -16.85 14.84 10.96
N LEU A 151 -16.30 15.80 10.24
CA LEU A 151 -16.23 17.18 10.71
C LEU A 151 -17.63 17.78 10.87
N HIS A 152 -18.53 17.54 9.92
CA HIS A 152 -19.91 18.01 10.01
C HIS A 152 -20.65 17.38 11.21
N GLU A 153 -20.55 16.05 11.39
CA GLU A 153 -21.12 15.37 12.56
C GLU A 153 -20.55 15.93 13.88
N LEU A 154 -19.24 16.20 13.94
CA LEU A 154 -18.61 16.83 15.10
C LEU A 154 -19.20 18.20 15.39
N LEU A 155 -19.33 19.06 14.38
CA LEU A 155 -19.88 20.41 14.55
C LEU A 155 -21.32 20.39 15.03
N THR A 156 -22.15 19.47 14.53
CA THR A 156 -23.53 19.29 15.01
C THR A 156 -23.56 18.93 16.49
N ILE A 157 -22.74 17.96 16.90
CA ILE A 157 -22.65 17.53 18.30
C ILE A 157 -22.12 18.66 19.20
N MET A 158 -21.15 19.44 18.70
CA MET A 158 -20.64 20.62 19.40
C MET A 158 -21.71 21.70 19.58
N ALA A 159 -22.54 21.93 18.56
CA ALA A 159 -23.64 22.89 18.62
C ALA A 159 -24.71 22.46 19.63
N ASP A 160 -25.08 21.18 19.63
CA ASP A 160 -26.05 20.62 20.60
C ASP A 160 -25.54 20.74 22.04
N ALA A 161 -24.23 20.51 22.26
CA ALA A 161 -23.61 20.61 23.59
C ALA A 161 -23.57 22.05 24.15
N LEU A 162 -23.73 23.06 23.30
CA LEU A 162 -23.78 24.48 23.68
C LEU A 162 -25.21 24.97 23.97
N GLN A 163 -26.25 24.20 23.65
CA GLN A 163 -27.61 24.58 23.99
C GLN A 163 -27.83 24.44 25.52
N PRO A 164 -28.38 25.47 26.20
CA PRO A 164 -28.64 25.39 27.63
C PRO A 164 -29.67 24.29 27.91
N ALA A 165 -29.40 23.48 28.94
CA ALA A 165 -30.32 22.48 29.45
C ALA A 165 -31.49 23.15 30.21
N GLU A 166 -32.33 23.93 29.52
CA GLU A 166 -33.53 24.53 30.09
C GLU A 166 -34.67 24.49 29.08
N LEU A 167 -35.55 23.48 29.23
CA LEU A 167 -37.00 23.54 28.96
C LEU A 167 -37.66 22.17 29.25
N VAL A 168 -37.37 21.57 30.42
CA VAL A 168 -38.19 20.48 30.97
C VAL A 168 -38.29 20.70 32.48
N GLY A 169 -39.09 21.70 32.88
CA GLY A 169 -39.22 22.03 34.30
C GLY A 169 -40.08 23.24 34.62
N SER A 170 -41.15 23.48 33.86
CA SER A 170 -42.22 24.40 34.28
C SER A 170 -43.42 24.32 33.32
N VAL A 171 -44.35 23.41 33.57
CA VAL A 171 -45.80 23.64 33.79
C VAL A 171 -46.34 22.43 34.56
#